data_AF-A0A1E5K612-F1
#
_entry.id   AF-A0A1E5K612-F1
#
_cell.length_a   1.000
_cell.length_b   1.000
_cell.length_c   1.000
_cell.angle_alpha   90.00
_cell.angle_beta   90.00
_cell.angle_gamma   90.00
#
_symmetry.space_group_name_H-M   'P 1'
#
loop_
_entity.id
_entity.type
_entity.pdbx_description
1 polymer ?
#
loop_
_entity_poly.entity_id
_entity_poly.type
_entity_poly.pdbx_seq_one_letter_code
_entity_poly.pdbx_strand_id
1 'polypeptide(L)'
;MYLILTLIFMDFVAIIDWNFLLTTFIGLIIFFIYVFARYTLSGIEYTDIMTTSQLNRSKREIRKKSIIFGTFMIIGLYITHLVGLQNGEWYDPLGIGILSGIFMYIFDLISLKRSYRKNKDLID
;
A
#
# COMPACT_ATOMS: atom_id res chain seq x y z
N MET A 1 -3.04 -15.02 -15.64
CA MET A 1 -1.67 -14.77 -15.11
C MET A 1 -1.59 -15.01 -13.60
N TYR A 2 -2.44 -14.39 -12.78
CA TYR A 2 -2.49 -14.67 -11.33
C TYR A 2 -2.74 -16.15 -10.99
N LEU A 3 -3.76 -16.78 -11.60
CA LEU A 3 -4.04 -18.21 -11.46
C LEU A 3 -2.85 -19.12 -11.82
N ILE A 4 -2.03 -18.69 -12.79
CA ILE A 4 -0.87 -19.44 -13.27
C ILE A 4 0.28 -19.31 -12.27
N LEU A 5 0.51 -18.11 -11.72
CA LEU A 5 1.48 -17.88 -10.66
C LEU A 5 1.11 -18.61 -9.37
N THR A 6 -0.18 -18.66 -9.00
CA THR A 6 -0.63 -19.41 -7.82
C THR A 6 -0.46 -20.92 -8.00
N LEU A 7 -0.66 -21.45 -9.20
CA LEU A 7 -0.43 -22.88 -9.50
C LEU A 7 1.06 -23.22 -9.42
N ILE A 8 1.93 -22.42 -10.07
CA ILE A 8 3.39 -22.62 -10.01
C ILE A 8 3.91 -22.51 -8.57
N PHE A 9 3.37 -21.57 -7.78
CA PHE A 9 3.73 -21.41 -6.37
C PHE A 9 3.25 -22.56 -5.51
N MET A 10 2.05 -23.10 -5.75
CA MET A 10 1.56 -24.29 -5.05
C MET A 10 2.38 -25.54 -5.36
N ASP A 11 2.80 -25.74 -6.62
CA ASP A 11 3.68 -26.85 -6.98
C ASP A 11 5.07 -26.72 -6.33
N PHE A 12 5.60 -25.50 -6.22
CA PHE A 12 6.87 -25.25 -5.52
C PHE A 12 6.76 -25.45 -4.01
N VAL A 13 5.61 -25.10 -3.43
CA VAL A 13 5.33 -25.28 -2.00
C VAL A 13 4.96 -26.73 -1.67
N ALA A 14 4.39 -27.52 -2.58
CA ALA A 14 4.17 -28.94 -2.35
C ALA A 14 5.49 -29.74 -2.17
N ILE A 15 6.61 -29.21 -2.67
CA ILE A 15 7.95 -29.79 -2.50
C ILE A 15 8.53 -29.51 -1.11
N ILE A 16 8.11 -28.43 -0.45
CA ILE A 16 8.61 -27.99 0.85
C ILE A 16 7.44 -28.07 1.81
N ASP A 17 7.40 -29.05 2.70
CA ASP A 17 6.29 -29.45 3.60
C ASP A 17 5.74 -28.31 4.50
N TRP A 18 5.17 -27.28 3.89
CA TRP A 18 4.72 -26.04 4.52
C TRP A 18 3.26 -26.16 4.90
N ASN A 19 2.90 -25.56 6.03
CA ASN A 19 1.54 -25.55 6.53
C ASN A 19 0.58 -24.95 5.47
N PHE A 20 -0.41 -25.73 5.05
CA PHE A 20 -1.41 -25.35 4.04
C PHE A 20 -2.08 -23.99 4.32
N LEU A 21 -2.38 -23.70 5.59
CA LEU A 21 -3.00 -22.45 6.00
C LEU A 21 -2.05 -21.27 5.74
N LEU A 22 -0.78 -21.39 6.14
CA LEU A 22 0.24 -20.37 5.92
C LEU A 22 0.46 -20.11 4.42
N THR A 23 0.54 -21.17 3.61
CA THR A 23 0.67 -21.08 2.15
C THR A 23 -0.49 -20.32 1.51
N THR A 24 -1.72 -20.61 1.94
CA THR A 24 -2.92 -19.93 1.44
C THR A 24 -2.92 -18.44 1.79
N PHE A 25 -2.54 -18.09 3.03
CA PHE A 25 -2.42 -16.70 3.47
C PHE A 25 -1.37 -15.93 2.68
N ILE A 26 -0.19 -16.53 2.44
CA ILE A 26 0.87 -15.92 1.62
C ILE A 26 0.36 -15.67 0.20
N GLY A 27 -0.31 -16.66 -0.41
CA GLY A 27 -0.91 -16.50 -1.73
C GLY A 27 -1.89 -15.34 -1.81
N LEU A 28 -2.76 -15.19 -0.81
CA LEU A 28 -3.70 -14.07 -0.71
C LEU A 28 -2.99 -12.72 -0.53
N ILE A 29 -1.96 -12.65 0.31
CA ILE A 29 -1.17 -11.42 0.50
C ILE A 29 -0.53 -10.99 -0.83
N ILE A 30 0.10 -11.94 -1.54
CA ILE A 30 0.71 -11.68 -2.86
C ILE A 30 -0.35 -11.17 -3.85
N PHE A 31 -1.55 -11.76 -3.85
CA PHE A 31 -2.66 -11.29 -4.68
C PHE A 31 -3.05 -9.85 -4.39
N PHE A 32 -3.30 -9.53 -3.13
CA PHE A 32 -3.69 -8.18 -2.73
C PHE A 32 -2.60 -7.17 -3.11
N ILE A 33 -1.33 -7.49 -2.84
CA ILE A 33 -0.21 -6.64 -3.24
C ILE A 33 -0.17 -6.45 -4.75
N TYR A 34 -0.33 -7.52 -5.54
CA TYR A 34 -0.32 -7.43 -7.00
C TYR A 34 -1.47 -6.56 -7.53
N VAL A 35 -2.69 -6.80 -7.05
CA VAL A 35 -3.88 -6.04 -7.46
C VAL A 35 -3.71 -4.58 -7.07
N PHE A 36 -3.36 -4.31 -5.82
CA PHE A 36 -3.13 -2.96 -5.31
C PHE A 36 -2.06 -2.24 -6.12
N ALA A 37 -0.88 -2.85 -6.30
CA ALA A 37 0.19 -2.28 -7.09
C ALA A 37 -0.26 -2.00 -8.53
N ARG A 38 -0.98 -2.92 -9.18
CA ARG A 38 -1.51 -2.71 -10.53
C ARG A 38 -2.47 -1.52 -10.60
N TYR A 39 -3.35 -1.37 -9.62
CA TYR A 39 -4.28 -0.25 -9.54
C TYR A 39 -3.55 1.08 -9.33
N THR A 40 -2.67 1.17 -8.34
CA THR A 40 -1.83 2.36 -8.10
C THR A 40 -1.01 2.72 -9.34
N LEU A 41 -0.41 1.71 -9.99
CA LEU A 41 0.36 1.87 -11.21
C LEU A 41 -0.49 2.24 -12.42
N SER A 42 -1.78 1.94 -12.45
CA SER A 42 -2.63 2.38 -13.56
C SER A 42 -2.86 3.90 -13.56
N GLY A 43 -2.67 4.55 -12.41
CA GLY A 43 -2.84 6.00 -12.25
C GLY A 43 -4.28 6.46 -12.47
N ILE A 44 -5.27 5.57 -12.39
CA ILE A 44 -6.69 5.90 -12.63
C ILE A 44 -7.28 6.81 -11.54
N GLU A 45 -6.55 7.02 -10.46
CA GLU A 45 -7.02 7.72 -9.27
C GLU A 45 -7.01 9.26 -9.45
N TYR A 46 -6.27 9.76 -10.45
CA TYR A 46 -6.05 11.19 -10.66
C TYR A 46 -6.29 11.60 -12.12
N THR A 47 -7.38 11.14 -12.74
CA THR A 47 -7.70 11.38 -14.16
C THR A 47 -7.84 12.86 -14.53
N ASP A 48 -8.17 13.71 -13.56
CA ASP A 48 -8.50 15.13 -13.81
C ASP A 48 -7.29 16.08 -13.63
N ILE A 49 -6.11 15.53 -13.32
CA ILE A 49 -4.90 16.31 -13.06
C ILE A 49 -4.10 16.43 -14.35
N MET A 50 -4.15 17.62 -14.96
CA MET A 50 -3.54 17.93 -16.26
C MET A 50 -2.53 19.09 -16.17
N THR A 51 -2.61 19.90 -15.13
CA THR A 51 -1.73 21.08 -14.96
C THR A 51 -0.71 20.91 -13.83
N THR A 52 0.41 21.64 -13.92
CA THR A 52 1.46 21.64 -12.89
C THR A 52 0.99 22.23 -11.55
N SER A 53 0.05 23.18 -11.58
CA SER A 53 -0.56 23.76 -10.38
C SER A 53 -1.40 22.73 -9.62
N GLN A 54 -2.24 21.96 -10.33
CA GLN A 54 -3.01 20.84 -9.76
C GLN A 54 -2.09 19.76 -9.19
N LEU A 55 -1.01 19.41 -9.90
CA LEU A 55 -0.03 18.43 -9.42
C LEU A 55 0.58 18.84 -8.06
N ASN A 56 1.01 20.10 -7.93
CA ASN A 56 1.62 20.60 -6.69
C ASN A 56 0.60 20.71 -5.54
N ARG A 57 -0.66 21.05 -5.84
CA ARG A 57 -1.75 21.02 -4.85
C ARG A 57 -1.99 19.60 -4.35
N SER A 58 -2.11 18.63 -5.26
CA SER A 58 -2.38 17.24 -4.89
C SER A 58 -1.23 16.60 -4.10
N LYS A 59 0.03 16.92 -4.41
CA LYS A 59 1.18 16.49 -3.58
C LYS A 59 1.06 16.97 -2.12
N ARG A 60 0.61 18.21 -1.90
CA ARG A 60 0.41 18.75 -0.56
C ARG A 60 -0.72 18.04 0.18
N GLU A 61 -1.80 17.73 -0.52
CA GLU A 61 -2.94 17.00 0.04
C GLU A 61 -2.58 15.55 0.36
N ILE A 62 -1.85 14.86 -0.52
CA ILE A 62 -1.31 13.52 -0.25
C ILE A 62 -0.43 13.56 1.00
N ARG A 63 0.50 14.52 1.11
CA ARG A 63 1.34 14.65 2.31
C ARG A 63 0.51 14.81 3.59
N LYS A 64 -0.53 15.64 3.58
CA LYS A 64 -1.42 15.79 4.75
C LYS A 64 -2.15 14.49 5.06
N LYS A 65 -2.73 13.83 4.05
CA LYS A 65 -3.42 12.55 4.21
C LYS A 65 -2.51 11.48 4.80
N SER A 66 -1.29 11.35 4.29
CA SER A 66 -0.31 10.37 4.78
C SER A 66 0.13 10.64 6.22
N ILE A 67 0.28 11.91 6.62
CA ILE A 67 0.56 12.27 8.02
C ILE A 67 -0.62 11.91 8.91
N ILE A 68 -1.84 12.29 8.52
CA ILE A 68 -3.05 11.98 9.30
C ILE A 68 -3.21 10.47 9.44
N PHE A 69 -3.01 9.71 8.36
CA PHE A 69 -3.07 8.25 8.38
C PHE A 69 -1.99 7.64 9.27
N GLY A 70 -0.74 8.09 9.16
CA GLY A 70 0.34 7.63 10.04
C GLY A 70 0.03 7.89 11.51
N THR A 71 -0.41 9.10 11.85
CA THR A 71 -0.82 9.46 13.22
C THR A 71 -2.00 8.62 13.69
N PHE A 72 -3.01 8.39 12.84
CA PHE A 72 -4.16 7.55 13.16
C PHE A 72 -3.72 6.11 13.46
N MET A 73 -2.80 5.55 12.66
CA MET A 73 -2.22 4.22 12.89
C MET A 73 -1.46 4.15 14.20
N ILE A 74 -0.65 5.16 14.52
CA ILE A 74 0.07 5.26 15.79
C ILE A 74 -0.93 5.22 16.96
N ILE A 75 -1.95 6.09 16.94
CA ILE A 75 -2.95 6.17 18.02
C ILE A 75 -3.69 4.84 18.17
N GLY A 76 -4.15 4.25 17.06
CA GLY A 76 -4.87 2.98 17.08
C GLY A 76 -4.03 1.84 17.68
N LEU A 77 -2.76 1.75 17.30
CA LEU A 77 -1.84 0.72 17.82
C LEU A 77 -1.46 0.97 19.29
N TYR A 78 -1.37 2.23 19.72
CA TYR A 78 -1.19 2.54 21.13
C TYR A 78 -2.40 2.15 21.98
N ILE A 79 -3.62 2.34 21.47
CA ILE A 79 -4.84 1.90 22.16
C ILE A 79 -4.83 0.38 22.33
N THR A 80 -4.45 -0.38 21.30
CA THR A 80 -4.37 -1.85 21.42
C THR A 80 -3.29 -2.30 22.40
N HIS A 81 -2.16 -1.59 22.48
CA HIS A 81 -1.13 -1.83 23.50
C HIS A 81 -1.68 -1.58 24.92
N LEU A 82 -2.34 -0.44 25.14
CA LEU A 82 -2.91 -0.06 26.45
C LEU A 82 -3.99 -1.02 26.95
N VAL A 83 -4.78 -1.61 26.05
CA VAL A 83 -5.84 -2.59 26.39
C VAL A 83 -5.25 -4.00 26.62
N GLY A 84 -3.93 -4.18 26.49
CA GLY A 84 -3.26 -5.46 26.72
C GLY A 84 -3.51 -6.48 25.61
N LEU A 85 -3.95 -6.04 24.43
CA LEU A 85 -4.16 -6.91 23.26
C LEU A 85 -2.87 -7.19 22.49
N GLN A 86 -1.80 -6.45 22.78
CA GLN A 86 -0.53 -6.56 22.08
C GLN A 86 0.61 -6.72 23.09
N ASN A 87 1.40 -7.79 22.92
CA ASN A 87 2.66 -7.98 23.63
C ASN A 87 3.77 -7.33 22.80
N GLY A 88 4.56 -6.43 23.38
CA GLY A 88 5.62 -5.72 22.67
C GLY A 88 6.14 -4.49 23.41
N GLU A 89 7.19 -3.89 22.87
CA GLU A 89 7.76 -2.68 23.44
C GLU A 89 6.86 -1.48 23.15
N TRP A 90 6.84 -0.52 24.07
CA TRP A 90 5.96 0.65 23.98
C TRP A 90 6.26 1.53 22.74
N TYR A 91 7.41 1.36 22.09
CA TYR A 91 7.79 2.08 20.86
C TYR A 91 7.41 1.35 19.57
N ASP A 92 7.02 0.07 19.60
CA ASP A 92 6.66 -0.68 18.40
C ASP A 92 5.52 -0.02 17.59
N PRO A 93 4.47 0.54 18.23
CA PRO A 93 3.43 1.30 17.53
C PRO A 93 3.96 2.49 16.71
N LEU A 94 5.01 3.17 17.18
CA LEU A 94 5.60 4.31 16.48
C LEU A 94 6.24 3.89 15.17
N GLY A 95 7.05 2.84 15.19
CA GLY A 95 7.73 2.34 13.99
C GLY A 95 6.73 1.93 12.91
N ILE A 96 5.72 1.14 13.31
CA ILE A 96 4.69 0.63 12.38
C ILE A 96 3.85 1.78 11.82
N GLY A 97 3.43 2.74 12.65
CA GLY A 97 2.62 3.86 12.20
C GLY A 97 3.37 4.83 11.28
N ILE A 98 4.64 5.11 11.57
CA ILE A 98 5.52 5.91 10.70
C ILE A 98 5.69 5.21 9.34
N LEU A 99 6.03 3.92 9.34
CA LEU A 99 6.17 3.13 8.10
C LEU A 99 4.88 3.14 7.29
N SER A 100 3.73 2.97 7.94
CA SER A 100 2.42 2.99 7.30
C SER A 100 2.14 4.33 6.61
N GLY A 101 2.44 5.46 7.27
CA GLY A 101 2.34 6.78 6.67
C GLY A 101 3.29 6.98 5.48
N ILE A 102 4.53 6.51 5.59
CA ILE A 102 5.52 6.58 4.51
C ILE A 102 5.07 5.75 3.30
N PHE A 103 4.62 4.53 3.50
CA PHE A 103 4.14 3.67 2.42
C PHE A 103 2.96 4.30 1.69
N MET A 104 1.96 4.80 2.43
CA MET A 104 0.82 5.51 1.84
C MET A 104 1.30 6.70 0.98
N TYR A 105 2.21 7.51 1.51
CA TYR A 105 2.78 8.65 0.78
C TYR A 105 3.45 8.23 -0.52
N ILE A 106 4.28 7.16 -0.49
CA ILE A 106 4.98 6.67 -1.67
C ILE A 106 3.99 6.16 -2.72
N PHE A 107 3.01 5.35 -2.33
CA PHE A 107 2.03 4.78 -3.27
C PHE A 107 1.19 5.88 -3.94
N ASP A 108 0.65 6.80 -3.16
CA ASP A 108 -0.15 7.92 -3.68
C ASP A 108 0.68 8.83 -4.59
N LEU A 109 1.95 9.09 -4.25
CA LEU A 109 2.84 9.87 -5.09
C LEU A 109 3.16 9.19 -6.42
N ILE A 110 3.35 7.86 -6.42
CA ILE A 110 3.59 7.08 -7.65
C ILE A 110 2.34 7.15 -8.54
N SER A 111 1.15 6.92 -7.95
CA SER A 111 -0.15 7.02 -8.63
C SER A 111 -0.32 8.41 -9.27
N LEU A 112 -0.08 9.47 -8.50
CA LEU A 112 -0.20 10.86 -8.95
C LEU A 112 0.77 11.20 -10.09
N LYS A 113 2.05 10.86 -9.96
CA LYS A 113 3.05 11.14 -11.00
C LYS A 113 2.73 10.41 -12.30
N ARG A 114 2.26 9.16 -12.20
CA ARG A 114 1.95 8.33 -13.36
C ARG A 114 0.69 8.82 -14.07
N SER A 115 -0.34 9.21 -13.32
CA SER A 115 -1.55 9.81 -13.88
C SER A 115 -1.23 11.12 -14.60
N TYR A 116 -0.47 12.02 -13.96
CA TYR A 116 -0.09 13.30 -14.57
C TYR A 116 0.64 13.12 -15.92
N ARG A 117 1.59 12.17 -15.99
CA ARG A 117 2.28 11.86 -17.25
C ARG A 117 1.29 11.39 -18.31
N LYS A 118 0.44 10.41 -17.97
CA LYS A 118 -0.54 9.84 -18.90
C LYS A 118 -1.56 10.86 -19.39
N ASN A 119 -2.03 11.75 -18.53
CA ASN A 119 -3.00 12.78 -18.89
C ASN A 119 -2.37 13.86 -19.78
N LYS A 120 -1.10 14.19 -19.55
CA LYS A 120 -0.38 15.13 -20.41
C LYS A 120 -0.19 14.55 -21.81
N ASP A 121 0.18 13.28 -21.91
CA ASP A 121 0.33 12.55 -23.19
C ASP A 121 -0.99 12.44 -24.00
N LEU A 122 -2.16 12.71 -23.39
CA LEU A 122 -3.47 12.69 -24.07
C LEU A 122 -3.91 14.05 -24.59
N ILE A 123 -3.26 15.14 -24.15
CA ILE A 123 -3.63 16.52 -24.47
C ILE A 123 -2.63 17.12 -25.48
N ASP A 124 -1.38 16.64 -25.46
CA ASP A 124 -0.37 16.89 -26.50
C ASP A 124 -0.66 16.02 -27.75
#